data_AF-A0A1G2DEJ4-F1
#
_entry.id   AF-A0A1G2DEJ4-F1
#
_cell.length_a   1.000
_cell.length_b   1.000
_cell.length_c   1.000
_cell.angle_alpha   90.00
_cell.angle_beta   90.00
_cell.angle_gamma   90.00
#
_symmetry.space_group_name_H-M   'P 1'
#
loop_
_entity.id
_entity.type
_entity.pdbx_description
1 polymer ?
#
loop_
_entity_poly.entity_id
_entity_poly.type
_entity_poly.pdbx_seq_one_letter_code
_entity_poly.pdbx_strand_id
1 'polypeptide(L)' 'MSTLSVPLTPALELEINKLVKSGFASNKAAVVRRAIERLAEEEAVNAVLRAEQEVAEGKILRGDIRKLLKQLS' A
#
# COMPACT_ATOMS: atom_id res chain seq x y z
N MET A 1 9.35 18.93 8.37
CA MET A 1 10.25 17.77 8.23
C MET A 1 10.02 16.87 9.43
N SER A 2 9.59 15.63 9.21
CA SER A 2 9.36 14.65 10.28
C SER A 2 10.40 13.53 10.16
N THR A 3 10.94 13.07 11.28
CA THR A 3 11.95 12.01 11.34
C THR A 3 11.31 10.71 11.82
N LEU A 4 11.49 9.64 11.06
CA LEU A 4 11.05 8.29 11.42
C LEU A 4 12.27 7.49 11.89
N SER A 5 12.29 7.09 13.17
CA SER A 5 13.33 6.23 13.73
C SER A 5 12.71 4.89 14.09
N VAL A 6 13.09 3.85 13.36
CA VAL A 6 12.55 2.50 13.52
C VAL A 6 13.72 1.51 13.56
N PRO A 7 13.73 0.57 14.52
CA PRO A 7 14.73 -0.48 14.52
C PRO A 7 14.54 -1.39 13.30
N LEU A 8 15.60 -1.59 12.54
CA LEU A 8 15.61 -2.50 11.40
C LEU A 8 16.31 -3.80 11.79
N THR A 9 15.78 -4.93 11.33
CA THR A 9 16.49 -6.20 11.43
C THR A 9 17.69 -6.20 10.48
N PRO A 10 18.74 -7.00 10.76
CA PRO A 10 19.90 -7.10 9.87
C PRO A 10 19.52 -7.52 8.44
N ALA A 11 18.50 -8.36 8.28
CA ALA A 11 17.99 -8.78 6.98
C ALA A 11 17.42 -7.59 6.18
N LEU A 12 16.63 -6.73 6.82
CA LEU A 12 16.09 -5.53 6.16
C LEU A 12 17.20 -4.55 5.77
N GLU A 13 18.22 -4.40 6.62
CA GLU A 13 19.35 -3.54 6.30
C GLU A 13 20.16 -4.07 5.10
N LEU A 14 20.33 -5.39 4.98
CA LEU A 14 20.95 -6.01 3.83
C LEU A 14 20.17 -5.74 2.54
N GLU A 15 18.83 -5.84 2.56
CA GLU A 15 18.00 -5.54 1.40
C GLU A 15 18.08 -4.07 0.99
N ILE A 16 18.03 -3.14 1.96
CA ILE A 16 18.21 -1.71 1.68
C ILE A 16 19.59 -1.46 1.03
N ASN A 17 20.64 -2.10 1.53
CA ASN A 17 21.98 -1.97 0.94
C ASN A 17 22.04 -2.52 -0.48
N LYS A 18 21.37 -3.64 -0.79
CA LYS A 18 21.28 -4.17 -2.15
C LYS A 18 20.56 -3.20 -3.08
N LEU A 19 19.48 -2.57 -2.63
CA LEU A 19 18.72 -1.57 -3.40
C LEU A 19 19.55 -0.31 -3.68
N VAL A 20 20.37 0.14 -2.72
CA VAL A 20 21.33 1.23 -2.99
C VAL A 20 22.35 0.80 -4.03
N LYS A 21 22.90 -0.41 -3.92
CA LYS A 21 23.89 -0.95 -4.87
C LYS A 21 23.33 -1.17 -6.28
N SER A 22 22.05 -1.50 -6.41
CA SER A 22 21.39 -1.65 -7.71
C SER A 22 21.07 -0.31 -8.39
N GLY A 23 21.36 0.82 -7.72
CA GLY A 23 21.07 2.15 -8.24
C GLY A 23 19.62 2.60 -8.04
N PHE A 24 18.81 1.85 -7.27
CA PHE A 24 17.43 2.23 -7.00
C PHE A 24 17.31 3.56 -6.24
N ALA A 25 18.28 3.91 -5.39
CA ALA A 25 18.39 5.24 -4.78
C ALA A 25 19.82 5.57 -4.35
N SER A 26 20.10 6.84 -4.05
CA SER A 26 21.43 7.33 -3.67
C SER A 26 21.85 7.01 -2.24
N ASN A 27 20.91 6.75 -1.33
CA ASN A 27 21.20 6.37 0.06
C ASN A 27 20.04 5.59 0.69
N LYS A 28 20.29 4.97 1.85
CA LYS A 28 19.30 4.16 2.60
C LYS A 28 17.99 4.92 2.85
N ALA A 29 18.08 6.19 3.27
CA ALA A 29 16.90 7.00 3.56
C ALA A 29 16.08 7.32 2.30
N ALA A 30 16.74 7.50 1.15
CA ALA A 30 16.08 7.70 -0.13
C ALA A 30 15.38 6.44 -0.62
N VAL A 31 15.96 5.25 -0.37
CA VAL A 31 15.27 3.96 -0.61
C VAL A 31 13.97 3.90 0.19
N VAL A 32 14.04 4.18 1.49
CA VAL A 32 12.86 4.10 2.37
C VAL A 32 11.79 5.11 1.96
N ARG A 33 12.15 6.35 1.62
CA ARG A 33 11.18 7.35 1.14
C ARG A 33 10.46 6.89 -0.14
N ARG A 34 11.21 6.42 -1.14
CA ARG A 34 10.64 5.90 -2.40
C ARG A 34 9.77 4.68 -2.18
N ALA A 35 10.15 3.80 -1.24
CA ALA A 35 9.36 2.63 -0.89
C ALA A 35 8.01 3.03 -0.28
N ILE A 36 7.98 4.06 0.58
CA ILE A 36 6.73 4.57 1.17
C ILE A 36 5.83 5.20 0.10
N GLU A 37 6.39 6.02 -0.80
CA GLU A 37 5.65 6.61 -1.92
C GLU A 37 5.02 5.52 -2.79
N ARG A 38 5.82 4.52 -3.16
CA ARG A 38 5.35 3.38 -3.96
C ARG A 38 4.28 2.55 -3.24
N LEU A 39 4.45 2.30 -1.94
CA LEU A 39 3.45 1.56 -1.15
C LEU A 39 2.10 2.30 -1.12
N ALA A 40 2.12 3.63 -1.04
CA ALA A 40 0.90 4.43 -1.09
C ALA A 40 0.19 4.31 -2.45
N GLU A 41 0.93 4.29 -3.55
CA GLU A 41 0.39 4.06 -4.90
C GLU A 41 -0.18 2.64 -5.04
N GLU A 42 0.55 1.63 -4.54
CA GLU A 42 0.15 0.23 -4.59
C GLU A 42 -1.14 -0.03 -3.78
N GLU A 43 -1.35 0.62 -2.63
CA GLU A 43 -2.60 0.46 -1.88
C GLU A 43 -3.81 1.01 -2.63
N ALA A 44 -3.64 2.09 -3.40
CA ALA A 44 -4.71 2.62 -4.26
C ALA A 44 -5.09 1.61 -5.36
N VAL A 45 -4.10 0.95 -5.98
CA VAL A 45 -4.33 -0.10 -6.97
C VAL A 45 -4.98 -1.33 -6.32
N ASN A 46 -4.47 -1.75 -5.16
CA ASN A 46 -5.01 -2.89 -4.43
C ASN A 46 -6.45 -2.67 -3.98
N ALA A 47 -6.85 -1.44 -3.65
CA ALA A 47 -8.23 -1.13 -3.32
C ALA A 47 -9.18 -1.41 -4.50
N VAL A 48 -8.78 -1.04 -5.73
CA VAL A 48 -9.56 -1.34 -6.94
C VAL A 48 -9.60 -2.85 -7.20
N LEU A 49 -8.46 -3.53 -7.13
CA LEU A 49 -8.39 -4.98 -7.34
C LEU A 49 -9.25 -5.76 -6.32
N ARG A 50 -9.23 -5.35 -5.05
CA ARG A 50 -10.12 -5.92 -4.03
C ARG A 50 -11.59 -5.68 -4.38
N ALA A 51 -11.96 -4.48 -4.82
CA ALA A 51 -13.33 -4.17 -5.24
C ALA A 51 -13.77 -5.01 -6.46
N GLU A 52 -12.90 -5.19 -7.46
CA GLU A 52 -13.16 -6.07 -8.61
C GLU A 52 -13.34 -7.53 -8.18
N GLN A 53 -12.55 -7.97 -7.21
CA GLN A 53 -12.69 -9.31 -6.65
C GLN A 53 -14.02 -9.49 -5.88
N GLU A 54 -14.44 -8.50 -5.09
CA GLU A 54 -15.75 -8.50 -4.42
C GLU A 54 -16.91 -8.57 -5.41
N VAL A 55 -16.78 -7.89 -6.55
CA VAL A 55 -17.71 -7.96 -7.69
C VAL A 55 -17.78 -9.39 -8.23
N ALA A 56 -16.63 -10.01 -8.50
CA ALA A 56 -16.54 -11.38 -9.01
C ALA A 56 -17.12 -12.42 -8.02
N GLU A 57 -16.93 -12.19 -6.72
CA GLU A 57 -17.48 -13.02 -5.64
C GLU A 57 -18.98 -12.78 -5.40
N GLY A 58 -19.62 -11.90 -6.18
CA GLY A 58 -21.06 -11.64 -6.11
C GLY A 58 -21.48 -10.79 -4.92
N LYS A 59 -20.55 -10.12 -4.23
CA LYS A 59 -20.81 -9.27 -3.06
C LYS A 59 -21.36 -7.88 -3.41
N ILE A 60 -21.80 -7.70 -4.66
CA ILE A 60 -22.37 -6.44 -5.14
C ILE A 60 -23.74 -6.22 -4.51
N LEU A 61 -23.91 -5.08 -3.84
CA LEU A 61 -25.22 -4.62 -3.39
C LEU A 61 -26.06 -4.20 -4.61
N ARG A 62 -27.27 -4.76 -4.72
CA ARG A 62 -28.22 -4.45 -5.79
C ARG A 62 -29.57 -4.08 -5.17
N GLY A 63 -30.21 -3.01 -5.68
CA GLY A 63 -31.53 -2.58 -5.23
C GLY A 63 -31.69 -1.07 -5.09
N ASP A 64 -32.75 -0.64 -4.41
CA ASP A 64 -33.02 0.78 -4.12
C ASP A 64 -32.01 1.34 -3.12
N ILE A 65 -31.32 2.40 -3.52
CA ILE A 65 -30.29 3.09 -2.73
C ILE A 65 -30.83 3.50 -1.35
N ARG A 66 -32.10 3.93 -1.25
CA ARG A 66 -32.70 4.33 0.04
C ARG A 66 -32.84 3.16 1.01
N LYS A 67 -33.04 1.95 0.51
CA LYS A 67 -33.16 0.74 1.33
C LYS A 67 -31.78 0.25 1.78
N LEU A 68 -30.79 0.31 0.90
CA LEU A 68 -29.41 -0.06 1.22
C LEU A 68 -28.80 0.87 2.27
N LEU A 69 -29.00 2.19 2.15
CA LEU A 69 -28.51 3.17 3.13
C LEU A 69 -29.05 2.94 4.54
N LYS A 70 -30.31 2.49 4.69
CA LYS A 70 -30.92 2.17 5.99
C LYS A 70 -30.33 0.92 6.66
N GLN A 71 -29.63 0.05 5.90
CA GLN A 71 -28.98 -1.15 6.45
C GLN A 71 -27.53 -0.91 6.88
N LEU A 72 -26.93 0.20 6.44
CA LEU A 72 -25.57 0.62 6.78
C LEU A 72 -25.50 1.58 7.98
N SER A 73 -26.63 2.13 8.43
CA SER A 73 -26.77 3.04 9.57
C SER A 73 -26.99 2.31 10.89
#